data_AF-A0A1G6XPA3-F1
#
_entry.id   AF-A0A1G6XPA3-F1
#
_cell.length_a   1.000
_cell.length_b   1.000
_cell.length_c   1.000
_cell.angle_alpha   90.00
_cell.angle_beta   90.00
_cell.angle_gamma   90.00
#
_symmetry.space_group_name_H-M   'P 1'
#
loop_
_entity.id
_entity.type
_entity.pdbx_description
1 polymer ?
#
loop_
_entity_poly.entity_id
_entity_poly.type
_entity_poly.pdbx_seq_one_letter_code
_entity_poly.pdbx_strand_id
1 'polypeptide(L)'
;MPKHAKDISDWDKTFTQRWQAALKREFGTGNVAAHRLSQAGINPSTVKAWLSKGGHPTIANLCLVARAARDPTAFIVEVCGDEPWARELGVTLQRRRLEDAEVALSICQAGGGEDPVQVIRALAGTSRQYRFVTDTGTVTQPLVSPEDGVRRMLGMTVIDQPVTEYVIRDLGWIIIEEAADQPLVVHCHAIMVSDHACDSLMSWLDQNVPRLGVVMRVFITGWASFCCANLWQVWAELTRIKQMRAFSLEAGRDDVDGAANANTVRSERRNLQEAPAGGAQFYTIWEQTGGIVDDATIQNIADTSLFDLAGIYGMQDQQFRVGFVGPHQRIPVGVTRKTLIGRNLLEVNASQGLGAMITAHFALAAHERTPLVHRIRLPGSWSYRRVSFPIFDHSGRKIIAVIGFTDARATGNGA
;
A
#
# COMPACT_ATOMS: atom_id res chain seq x y z
N MET A 1 -18.36 -21.53 -52.08
CA MET A 1 -17.99 -21.19 -50.69
C MET A 1 -18.49 -19.77 -50.40
N PRO A 2 -19.47 -19.57 -49.49
CA PRO A 2 -19.91 -18.22 -49.17
C PRO A 2 -18.82 -17.54 -48.35
N LYS A 3 -18.42 -16.34 -48.78
CA LYS A 3 -17.58 -15.45 -48.00
C LYS A 3 -18.36 -15.03 -46.75
N HIS A 4 -18.05 -15.60 -45.59
CA HIS A 4 -18.42 -14.99 -44.31
C HIS A 4 -17.63 -13.68 -44.18
N ALA A 5 -18.20 -12.61 -44.73
CA ALA A 5 -17.82 -11.27 -44.36
C ALA A 5 -18.00 -11.15 -42.84
N LYS A 6 -16.92 -10.72 -42.19
CA LYS A 6 -16.83 -10.41 -40.77
C LYS A 6 -17.85 -9.32 -40.42
N ASP A 7 -19.06 -9.70 -40.04
CA ASP A 7 -19.91 -8.82 -39.27
C ASP A 7 -19.38 -8.79 -37.83
N ILE A 8 -18.53 -7.81 -37.59
CA ILE A 8 -18.26 -7.26 -36.27
C ILE A 8 -19.64 -6.96 -35.65
N SER A 9 -19.90 -7.42 -34.41
CA SER A 9 -21.19 -7.20 -33.74
C SER A 9 -21.56 -5.71 -33.79
N ASP A 10 -22.83 -5.35 -33.96
CA ASP A 10 -23.23 -3.92 -34.05
C ASP A 10 -22.86 -3.12 -32.79
N TRP A 11 -22.70 -3.82 -31.66
CA TRP A 11 -22.15 -3.30 -30.42
C TRP A 11 -20.69 -2.85 -30.58
N ASP A 12 -19.84 -3.67 -31.20
CA ASP A 12 -18.46 -3.32 -31.50
C ASP A 12 -18.36 -2.19 -32.53
N LYS A 13 -19.27 -2.11 -33.52
CA LYS A 13 -19.27 -1.00 -34.51
C LYS A 13 -19.62 0.34 -33.84
N THR A 14 -20.65 0.35 -33.00
CA THR A 14 -21.10 1.56 -32.30
C THR A 14 -20.08 2.01 -31.26
N PHE A 15 -19.52 1.06 -30.49
CA PHE A 15 -18.44 1.32 -29.56
C PHE A 15 -17.20 1.87 -30.27
N THR A 16 -16.79 1.26 -31.38
CA THR A 16 -15.65 1.70 -32.19
C THR A 16 -15.84 3.12 -32.74
N GLN A 17 -17.06 3.45 -33.19
CA GLN A 17 -17.38 4.79 -33.67
C GLN A 17 -17.35 5.82 -32.54
N ARG A 18 -17.92 5.50 -31.37
CA ARG A 18 -17.87 6.36 -30.17
C ARG A 18 -16.44 6.56 -29.69
N TRP A 19 -15.64 5.50 -29.65
CA TRP A 19 -14.21 5.57 -29.33
C TRP A 19 -13.44 6.50 -30.27
N GLN A 20 -13.63 6.34 -31.58
CA GLN A 20 -12.97 7.19 -32.57
C GLN A 20 -13.46 8.64 -32.48
N ALA A 21 -14.75 8.87 -32.29
CA ALA A 21 -15.32 10.20 -32.16
C ALA A 21 -14.82 10.91 -30.90
N ALA A 22 -14.83 10.22 -29.75
CA ALA A 22 -14.33 10.74 -28.49
C ALA A 22 -12.83 11.06 -28.57
N LEU A 23 -12.02 10.16 -29.15
CA LEU A 23 -10.60 10.41 -29.40
C LEU A 23 -10.37 11.64 -30.30
N LYS A 24 -11.15 11.75 -31.39
CA LYS A 24 -11.04 12.89 -32.32
C LYS A 24 -11.44 14.20 -31.67
N ARG A 25 -12.47 14.20 -30.84
CA ARG A 25 -12.94 15.40 -30.12
C ARG A 25 -11.92 15.85 -29.07
N GLU A 26 -11.47 14.95 -28.21
CA GLU A 26 -10.56 15.29 -27.11
C GLU A 26 -9.14 15.61 -27.60
N PHE A 27 -8.64 14.87 -28.59
CA PHE A 27 -7.21 14.90 -28.96
C PHE A 27 -6.94 15.31 -30.40
N GLY A 28 -7.97 15.48 -31.24
CA GLY A 28 -7.82 15.82 -32.67
C GLY A 28 -7.63 14.59 -33.56
N THR A 29 -7.21 14.79 -34.81
CA THR A 29 -7.10 13.71 -35.80
C THR A 29 -5.65 13.33 -36.10
N GLY A 30 -5.44 12.08 -36.50
CA GLY A 30 -4.19 11.57 -37.05
C GLY A 30 -2.97 11.84 -36.17
N ASN A 31 -2.00 12.59 -36.72
CA ASN A 31 -0.74 12.90 -36.04
C ASN A 31 -0.92 13.81 -34.81
N VAL A 32 -1.97 14.65 -34.77
CA VAL A 32 -2.22 15.57 -33.65
C VAL A 32 -2.60 14.79 -32.40
N ALA A 33 -3.56 13.87 -32.52
CA ALA A 33 -3.94 12.99 -31.42
C ALA A 33 -2.81 12.03 -31.04
N ALA A 34 -2.09 11.49 -32.03
CA ALA A 34 -0.93 10.63 -31.76
C ALA A 34 0.15 11.38 -30.97
N HIS A 35 0.41 12.66 -31.29
CA HIS A 35 1.35 13.48 -30.54
C HIS A 35 0.84 13.77 -29.11
N ARG A 36 -0.40 14.23 -28.95
CA ARG A 36 -0.98 14.54 -27.63
C ARG A 36 -1.04 13.32 -26.71
N LEU A 37 -1.45 12.17 -27.23
CA LEU A 37 -1.53 10.93 -26.45
C LEU A 37 -0.15 10.28 -26.25
N SER A 38 0.83 10.55 -27.12
CA SER A 38 2.22 10.14 -26.87
C SER A 38 2.88 10.91 -25.74
N GLN A 39 2.49 12.17 -25.53
CA GLN A 39 2.88 12.92 -24.33
C GLN A 39 2.31 12.28 -23.06
N ALA A 40 1.22 11.51 -23.17
CA ALA A 40 0.65 10.69 -22.10
C ALA A 40 1.19 9.24 -22.08
N GLY A 41 2.27 8.94 -22.80
CA GLY A 41 2.94 7.63 -22.79
C GLY A 41 2.32 6.57 -23.72
N ILE A 42 1.37 6.94 -24.58
CA ILE A 42 0.72 6.00 -25.50
C ILE A 42 1.47 5.97 -26.83
N ASN A 43 1.82 4.78 -27.30
CA ASN A 43 2.54 4.60 -28.57
C ASN A 43 1.78 5.30 -29.74
N PRO A 44 2.41 6.24 -30.47
CA PRO A 44 1.79 6.97 -31.58
C PRO A 44 1.19 6.05 -32.66
N SER A 45 1.81 4.90 -32.92
CA SER A 45 1.33 3.93 -33.92
C SER A 45 0.00 3.29 -33.49
N THR A 46 -0.16 3.04 -32.19
CA THR A 46 -1.39 2.53 -31.58
C THR A 46 -2.53 3.55 -31.68
N VAL A 47 -2.25 4.82 -31.40
CA VAL A 47 -3.25 5.90 -31.53
C VAL A 47 -3.71 6.06 -32.98
N LYS A 48 -2.76 6.03 -33.93
CA LYS A 48 -3.09 6.07 -35.37
C LYS A 48 -3.92 4.86 -35.77
N ALA A 49 -3.61 3.67 -35.25
CA ALA A 49 -4.41 2.47 -35.51
C ALA A 49 -5.83 2.58 -34.93
N TRP A 50 -6.01 3.13 -33.73
CA TRP A 50 -7.34 3.39 -33.16
C TRP A 50 -8.17 4.36 -34.01
N LEU A 51 -7.57 5.47 -34.44
CA LEU A 51 -8.24 6.49 -35.24
C LEU A 51 -8.57 6.04 -36.68
N SER A 52 -7.76 5.15 -37.25
CA SER A 52 -7.90 4.71 -38.65
C SER A 52 -8.63 3.38 -38.80
N LYS A 53 -8.38 2.42 -37.91
CA LYS A 53 -8.90 1.05 -38.00
C LYS A 53 -9.96 0.73 -36.95
N GLY A 54 -10.09 1.55 -35.92
CA GLY A 54 -11.12 1.36 -34.91
C GLY A 54 -10.92 0.08 -34.11
N GLY A 55 -9.74 -0.05 -33.48
CA GLY A 55 -9.42 -1.24 -32.69
C GLY A 55 -10.32 -1.39 -31.46
N HIS A 56 -10.30 -2.57 -30.84
CA HIS A 56 -10.94 -2.83 -29.53
C HIS A 56 -10.01 -2.34 -28.41
N PRO A 57 -10.15 -1.11 -27.87
CA PRO A 57 -9.45 -0.72 -26.67
C PRO A 57 -9.87 -1.62 -25.51
N THR A 58 -8.89 -2.15 -24.78
CA THR A 58 -9.14 -2.81 -23.50
C THR A 58 -9.55 -1.76 -22.46
N ILE A 59 -10.08 -2.21 -21.32
CA ILE A 59 -10.35 -1.33 -20.17
C ILE A 59 -9.07 -0.56 -19.76
N ALA A 60 -7.90 -1.19 -19.85
CA ALA A 60 -6.62 -0.53 -19.60
C ALA A 60 -6.35 0.62 -20.59
N ASN A 61 -6.65 0.44 -21.87
CA ASN A 61 -6.49 1.48 -22.89
C ASN A 61 -7.48 2.64 -22.67
N LEU A 62 -8.72 2.33 -22.27
CA LEU A 62 -9.71 3.34 -21.89
C LEU A 62 -9.22 4.16 -20.69
N CYS A 63 -8.69 3.52 -19.66
CA CYS A 63 -8.15 4.20 -18.50
C CYS A 63 -6.97 5.11 -18.86
N LEU A 64 -6.05 4.64 -19.71
CA LEU A 64 -4.88 5.41 -20.13
C LEU A 64 -5.28 6.67 -20.91
N VAL A 65 -6.21 6.54 -21.85
CA VAL A 65 -6.70 7.68 -22.64
C VAL A 65 -7.56 8.62 -21.78
N ALA A 66 -8.42 8.08 -20.92
CA ALA A 66 -9.27 8.87 -20.02
C ALA A 66 -8.44 9.70 -19.03
N ARG A 67 -7.27 9.21 -18.59
CA ARG A 67 -6.35 10.01 -17.75
C ARG A 67 -5.85 11.27 -18.45
N ALA A 68 -5.63 11.20 -19.76
CA ALA A 68 -5.20 12.33 -20.58
C ALA A 68 -6.36 13.25 -20.99
N ALA A 69 -7.61 12.80 -20.87
CA ALA A 69 -8.79 13.58 -21.24
C ALA A 69 -9.05 14.71 -20.24
N ARG A 70 -9.68 15.78 -20.75
CA ARG A 70 -10.06 16.94 -19.92
C ARG A 70 -11.10 16.55 -18.88
N ASP A 71 -12.06 15.71 -19.26
CA ASP A 71 -13.05 15.11 -18.36
C ASP A 71 -13.04 13.57 -18.51
N PRO A 72 -12.36 12.85 -17.60
CA PRO A 72 -12.27 11.39 -17.65
C PRO A 72 -13.62 10.68 -17.54
N THR A 73 -14.56 11.24 -16.77
CA THR A 73 -15.87 10.62 -16.52
C THR A 73 -16.75 10.79 -17.74
N ALA A 74 -16.84 11.99 -18.30
CA ALA A 74 -17.59 12.23 -19.53
C ALA A 74 -17.01 11.42 -20.71
N PHE A 75 -15.68 11.35 -20.82
CA PHE A 75 -15.02 10.55 -21.84
C PHE A 75 -15.38 9.06 -21.75
N ILE A 76 -15.32 8.47 -20.54
CA ILE A 76 -15.60 7.04 -20.37
C ILE A 76 -17.09 6.72 -20.61
N VAL A 77 -18.00 7.58 -20.15
CA VAL A 77 -19.45 7.43 -20.38
C VAL A 77 -19.79 7.56 -21.85
N GLU A 78 -19.15 8.46 -22.59
CA GLU A 78 -19.39 8.60 -24.02
C GLU A 78 -18.92 7.39 -24.83
N VAL A 79 -17.76 6.81 -24.46
CA VAL A 79 -17.23 5.63 -25.15
C VAL A 79 -18.02 4.38 -24.81
N CYS A 80 -18.33 4.17 -23.52
CA CYS A 80 -18.97 2.94 -23.03
C CYS A 80 -20.49 3.01 -22.99
N GLY A 81 -21.09 4.19 -23.19
CA GLY A 81 -22.51 4.44 -22.94
C GLY A 81 -22.83 4.70 -21.47
N ASP A 82 -24.13 4.75 -21.15
CA ASP A 82 -24.65 5.00 -19.80
C ASP A 82 -24.52 3.79 -18.84
N GLU A 83 -23.50 2.97 -19.05
CA GLU A 83 -23.23 1.81 -18.22
C GLU A 83 -22.84 2.24 -16.79
N PRO A 84 -23.46 1.67 -15.73
CA PRO A 84 -23.19 2.06 -14.34
C PRO A 84 -21.71 1.95 -13.95
N TRP A 85 -21.03 0.88 -14.38
CA TRP A 85 -19.60 0.65 -14.08
C TRP A 85 -18.67 1.67 -14.78
N ALA A 86 -19.10 2.25 -15.90
CA ALA A 86 -18.33 3.25 -16.64
C ALA A 86 -18.28 4.58 -15.85
N ARG A 87 -19.37 4.93 -15.17
CA ARG A 87 -19.44 6.08 -14.25
C ARG A 87 -18.54 5.84 -13.03
N GLU A 88 -18.60 4.66 -12.43
CA GLU A 88 -17.75 4.30 -11.28
C GLU A 88 -16.25 4.29 -11.64
N LEU A 89 -15.89 3.80 -12.83
CA LEU A 89 -14.52 3.84 -13.33
C LEU A 89 -14.05 5.28 -13.56
N GLY A 90 -14.88 6.12 -14.18
CA GLY A 90 -14.61 7.55 -14.36
C GLY A 90 -14.39 8.28 -13.03
N VAL A 91 -15.28 8.06 -12.06
CA VAL A 91 -15.17 8.60 -10.70
C VAL A 91 -13.92 8.09 -10.00
N THR A 92 -13.55 6.81 -10.15
CA THR A 92 -12.33 6.23 -9.55
C THR A 92 -11.06 6.84 -10.14
N LEU A 93 -11.03 7.07 -11.46
CA LEU A 93 -9.90 7.73 -12.12
C LEU A 93 -9.81 9.21 -11.75
N GLN A 94 -10.95 9.90 -11.62
CA GLN A 94 -11.01 11.26 -11.09
C GLN A 94 -10.56 11.32 -9.64
N ARG A 95 -10.98 10.37 -8.79
CA ARG A 95 -10.54 10.28 -7.38
C ARG A 95 -9.05 10.04 -7.26
N ARG A 96 -8.45 9.12 -8.04
CA ARG A 96 -6.99 8.97 -8.07
C ARG A 96 -6.27 10.24 -8.50
N ARG A 97 -6.81 10.94 -9.52
CA ARG A 97 -6.28 12.25 -9.93
C ARG A 97 -6.46 13.31 -8.86
N LEU A 98 -7.56 13.28 -8.10
CA LEU A 98 -7.84 14.18 -6.99
C LEU A 98 -6.97 13.83 -5.78
N GLU A 99 -6.70 12.57 -5.47
CA GLU A 99 -5.77 12.15 -4.42
C GLU A 99 -4.34 12.57 -4.78
N ASP A 100 -3.92 12.36 -6.04
CA ASP A 100 -2.64 12.83 -6.56
C ASP A 100 -2.57 14.38 -6.56
N ALA A 101 -3.69 15.05 -6.88
CA ALA A 101 -3.80 16.51 -6.89
C ALA A 101 -3.95 17.12 -5.49
N GLU A 102 -4.56 16.44 -4.52
CA GLU A 102 -4.70 16.87 -3.12
C GLU A 102 -3.37 16.75 -2.40
N VAL A 103 -2.60 15.69 -2.70
CA VAL A 103 -1.20 15.58 -2.29
C VAL A 103 -0.37 16.70 -2.90
N ALA A 104 -0.55 17.01 -4.20
CA ALA A 104 0.15 18.11 -4.85
C ALA A 104 -0.28 19.50 -4.32
N LEU A 105 -1.58 19.75 -4.11
CA LEU A 105 -2.14 21.01 -3.60
C LEU A 105 -1.76 21.26 -2.14
N SER A 106 -1.75 20.22 -1.30
CA SER A 106 -1.29 20.32 0.08
C SER A 106 0.19 20.69 0.18
N ILE A 107 0.98 20.37 -0.85
CA ILE A 107 2.40 20.74 -0.98
C ILE A 107 2.56 22.13 -1.62
N CYS A 108 1.72 22.50 -2.60
CA CYS A 108 1.75 23.80 -3.28
C CYS A 108 1.27 24.98 -2.42
N GLN A 109 0.46 24.75 -1.37
CA GLN A 109 0.06 25.80 -0.42
C GLN A 109 1.21 26.36 0.44
N ALA A 110 2.46 25.88 0.25
CA ALA A 110 3.66 26.40 0.90
C ALA A 110 4.33 27.59 0.18
N GLY A 111 3.83 28.12 -0.94
CA GLY A 111 4.42 29.31 -1.54
C GLY A 111 3.78 29.84 -2.82
N GLY A 112 3.06 30.97 -2.69
CA GLY A 112 2.89 32.08 -3.63
C GLY A 112 2.68 31.82 -5.14
N GLY A 113 1.49 32.21 -5.63
CA GLY A 113 1.25 32.75 -6.98
C GLY A 113 1.18 31.71 -8.13
N GLU A 114 -0.03 31.47 -8.64
CA GLU A 114 -0.30 30.44 -9.66
C GLU A 114 0.17 30.85 -11.08
N ASP A 115 1.14 30.10 -11.62
CA ASP A 115 1.49 30.07 -13.05
C ASP A 115 0.72 28.92 -13.74
N PRO A 116 -0.04 29.16 -14.82
CA PRO A 116 -0.74 28.13 -15.61
C PRO A 116 0.15 26.98 -16.10
N VAL A 117 1.47 27.19 -16.25
CA VAL A 117 2.43 26.15 -16.61
C VAL A 117 2.65 25.14 -15.46
N GLN A 118 2.55 25.56 -14.20
CA GLN A 118 2.63 24.65 -13.05
C GLN A 118 1.40 23.74 -12.97
N VAL A 119 0.22 24.24 -13.31
CA VAL A 119 -1.02 23.45 -13.41
C VAL A 119 -0.88 22.40 -14.51
N ILE A 120 -0.30 22.76 -15.67
CA ILE A 120 -0.07 21.82 -16.79
C ILE A 120 0.99 20.76 -16.43
N ARG A 121 2.05 21.10 -15.69
CA ARG A 121 3.05 20.11 -15.19
C ARG A 121 2.49 19.19 -14.11
N ALA A 122 1.64 19.71 -13.23
CA ALA A 122 0.89 18.91 -12.26
C ALA A 122 -0.05 17.91 -12.96
N LEU A 123 -0.64 18.29 -14.10
CA LEU A 123 -1.54 17.45 -14.90
C LEU A 123 -0.82 16.45 -15.84
N ALA A 124 0.35 16.79 -16.37
CA ALA A 124 1.13 15.92 -17.26
C ALA A 124 1.99 14.88 -16.51
N GLY A 125 2.15 15.06 -15.19
CA GLY A 125 3.12 14.33 -14.39
C GLY A 125 4.55 14.81 -14.66
N THR A 126 5.34 14.94 -13.61
CA THR A 126 6.78 15.17 -13.73
C THR A 126 7.45 13.98 -14.43
N SER A 127 8.51 14.21 -15.22
CA SER A 127 9.37 13.12 -15.66
C SER A 127 10.00 12.50 -14.43
N ARG A 128 9.63 11.26 -14.13
CA ARG A 128 10.09 10.53 -12.95
C ARG A 128 11.28 9.67 -13.31
N GLN A 129 12.30 9.72 -12.46
CA GLN A 129 13.42 8.80 -12.50
C GLN A 129 13.35 7.87 -11.31
N TYR A 130 13.75 6.63 -11.52
CA TYR A 130 13.69 5.59 -10.50
C TYR A 130 15.08 5.04 -10.23
N ARG A 131 15.40 4.77 -8.97
CA ARG A 131 16.59 4.02 -8.58
C ARG A 131 16.20 2.90 -7.64
N PHE A 132 17.01 1.86 -7.64
CA PHE A 132 16.92 0.78 -6.67
C PHE A 132 18.12 0.84 -5.75
N VAL A 133 17.86 0.70 -4.45
CA VAL A 133 18.88 0.36 -3.46
C VAL A 133 18.70 -1.11 -3.13
N THR A 134 19.67 -1.89 -3.54
CA THR A 134 19.68 -3.34 -3.36
C THR A 134 20.09 -3.73 -1.95
N ASP A 135 19.81 -4.97 -1.60
CA ASP A 135 20.30 -5.62 -0.39
C ASP A 135 21.82 -5.75 -0.31
N THR A 136 22.51 -5.71 -1.46
CA THR A 136 23.99 -5.62 -1.57
C THR A 136 24.52 -4.19 -1.43
N GLY A 137 23.64 -3.22 -1.17
CA GLY A 137 23.99 -1.81 -0.98
C GLY A 137 24.30 -1.04 -2.26
N THR A 138 24.13 -1.67 -3.42
CA THR A 138 24.26 -0.97 -4.71
C THR A 138 23.06 -0.08 -4.95
N VAL A 139 23.32 1.21 -5.22
CA VAL A 139 22.32 2.18 -5.72
C VAL A 139 22.44 2.27 -7.23
N THR A 140 21.35 2.01 -7.95
CA THR A 140 21.38 2.03 -9.41
C THR A 140 21.49 3.44 -9.99
N GLN A 141 21.93 3.51 -11.25
CA GLN A 141 21.74 4.70 -12.09
C GLN A 141 20.24 5.01 -12.25
N PRO A 142 19.86 6.26 -12.56
CA PRO A 142 18.46 6.61 -12.74
C PRO A 142 17.86 5.87 -13.94
N LEU A 143 16.65 5.37 -13.75
CA LEU A 143 15.90 4.55 -14.68
C LEU A 143 14.59 5.25 -15.05
N VAL A 144 14.11 4.99 -16.26
CA VAL A 144 12.90 5.62 -16.80
C VAL A 144 11.62 4.92 -16.31
N SER A 145 11.73 3.65 -15.92
CA SER A 145 10.66 2.86 -15.30
C SER A 145 11.23 1.93 -14.23
N PRO A 146 10.50 1.67 -13.14
CA PRO A 146 10.91 0.70 -12.15
C PRO A 146 10.90 -0.73 -12.72
N GLU A 147 9.94 -1.07 -13.59
CA GLU A 147 9.84 -2.39 -14.21
C GLU A 147 11.07 -2.72 -15.08
N ASP A 148 11.59 -1.74 -15.86
CA ASP A 148 12.82 -1.93 -16.62
C ASP A 148 14.05 -2.11 -15.72
N GLY A 149 14.09 -1.41 -14.60
CA GLY A 149 15.14 -1.55 -13.59
C GLY A 149 15.20 -2.96 -13.05
N VAL A 150 14.06 -3.43 -12.54
CA VAL A 150 13.93 -4.78 -12.00
C VAL A 150 14.30 -5.82 -13.04
N ARG A 151 13.77 -5.69 -14.26
CA ARG A 151 14.06 -6.62 -15.35
C ARG A 151 15.55 -6.79 -15.57
N ARG A 152 16.30 -5.68 -15.61
CA ARG A 152 17.75 -5.68 -15.79
C ARG A 152 18.47 -6.32 -14.61
N MET A 153 18.02 -6.02 -13.40
CA MET A 153 18.66 -6.50 -12.17
C MET A 153 18.41 -7.98 -11.89
N LEU A 154 17.21 -8.48 -12.21
CA LEU A 154 16.84 -9.89 -12.07
C LEU A 154 17.19 -10.75 -13.29
N GLY A 155 17.73 -10.15 -14.36
CA GLY A 155 18.05 -10.85 -15.61
C GLY A 155 16.81 -11.44 -16.32
N MET A 156 15.62 -10.89 -16.05
CA MET A 156 14.36 -11.39 -16.62
C MET A 156 14.14 -10.85 -18.04
N THR A 157 13.45 -11.62 -18.88
CA THR A 157 13.15 -11.22 -20.27
C THR A 157 11.68 -10.82 -20.48
N VAL A 158 10.76 -11.27 -19.61
CA VAL A 158 9.32 -10.98 -19.66
C VAL A 158 8.79 -10.72 -18.24
N ILE A 159 7.82 -9.81 -18.12
CA ILE A 159 7.15 -9.46 -16.87
C ILE A 159 5.64 -9.64 -17.06
N ASP A 160 5.01 -10.51 -16.27
CA ASP A 160 3.55 -10.62 -16.14
C ASP A 160 3.09 -9.87 -14.87
N GLN A 161 2.52 -8.66 -15.04
CA GLN A 161 1.83 -7.84 -14.02
C GLN A 161 2.68 -7.41 -12.79
N PRO A 162 2.25 -6.40 -11.98
CA PRO A 162 3.11 -5.28 -11.59
C PRO A 162 4.32 -5.69 -10.74
N VAL A 163 5.47 -5.71 -11.39
CA VAL A 163 6.75 -6.16 -10.81
C VAL A 163 7.25 -5.26 -9.71
N THR A 164 6.87 -3.99 -9.71
CA THR A 164 7.33 -3.00 -8.74
C THR A 164 6.81 -3.28 -7.32
N GLU A 165 5.55 -3.72 -7.19
CA GLU A 165 5.02 -4.17 -5.89
C GLU A 165 5.65 -5.49 -5.46
N TYR A 166 5.83 -6.44 -6.39
CA TYR A 166 6.51 -7.72 -6.12
C TYR A 166 7.95 -7.51 -5.62
N VAL A 167 8.69 -6.60 -6.24
CA VAL A 167 10.10 -6.31 -5.89
C VAL A 167 10.24 -5.71 -4.51
N ILE A 168 9.40 -4.74 -4.16
CA ILE A 168 9.43 -4.17 -2.82
C ILE A 168 8.98 -5.23 -1.82
N ARG A 169 7.96 -6.03 -2.16
CA ARG A 169 7.41 -7.04 -1.26
C ARG A 169 8.34 -8.19 -0.96
N ASP A 170 9.11 -8.69 -1.93
CA ASP A 170 9.77 -9.98 -1.79
C ASP A 170 11.31 -9.92 -1.83
N LEU A 171 11.90 -8.87 -2.41
CA LEU A 171 13.36 -8.75 -2.57
C LEU A 171 14.04 -7.91 -1.49
N GLY A 172 13.26 -7.17 -0.69
CA GLY A 172 13.83 -6.34 0.38
C GLY A 172 14.60 -5.10 -0.09
N TRP A 173 14.41 -4.71 -1.35
CA TRP A 173 15.01 -3.52 -1.94
C TRP A 173 14.23 -2.25 -1.58
N ILE A 174 14.86 -1.11 -1.78
CA ILE A 174 14.25 0.22 -1.66
C ILE A 174 14.17 0.84 -3.06
N ILE A 175 13.04 1.44 -3.41
CA ILE A 175 12.89 2.22 -4.64
C ILE A 175 12.93 3.70 -4.30
N ILE A 176 13.76 4.45 -5.01
CA ILE A 176 13.80 5.90 -4.95
C ILE A 176 13.13 6.43 -6.21
N GLU A 177 12.15 7.32 -6.04
CA GLU A 177 11.43 8.00 -7.10
C GLU A 177 11.76 9.49 -7.03
N GLU A 178 12.38 10.00 -8.09
CA GLU A 178 12.89 11.35 -8.25
C GLU A 178 12.05 12.12 -9.28
N ALA A 179 11.72 13.37 -8.96
CA ALA A 179 11.13 14.32 -9.89
C ALA A 179 11.67 15.73 -9.60
N ALA A 180 11.98 16.49 -10.66
CA ALA A 180 12.71 17.76 -10.55
C ALA A 180 12.06 18.79 -9.61
N ASP A 181 10.73 18.81 -9.56
CA ASP A 181 9.93 19.79 -8.80
C ASP A 181 9.11 19.12 -7.67
N GLN A 182 9.51 17.93 -7.19
CA GLN A 182 8.80 17.18 -6.16
C GLN A 182 9.74 16.63 -5.08
N PRO A 183 9.24 16.37 -3.85
CA PRO A 183 10.01 15.64 -2.85
C PRO A 183 10.40 14.26 -3.37
N LEU A 184 11.55 13.78 -2.93
CA LEU A 184 11.99 12.42 -3.20
C LEU A 184 11.01 11.43 -2.57
N VAL A 185 10.49 10.46 -3.31
CA VAL A 185 9.62 9.42 -2.74
C VAL A 185 10.42 8.13 -2.59
N VAL A 186 10.57 7.64 -1.36
CA VAL A 186 11.33 6.44 -1.04
C VAL A 186 10.38 5.33 -0.65
N HIS A 187 10.29 4.28 -1.47
CA HIS A 187 9.41 3.14 -1.25
C HIS A 187 10.18 1.95 -0.67
N CYS A 188 9.67 1.36 0.41
CA CYS A 188 10.27 0.19 1.05
C CYS A 188 9.23 -0.71 1.73
N HIS A 189 9.58 -1.94 2.09
CA HIS A 189 8.69 -2.88 2.79
C HIS A 189 9.06 -3.00 4.27
N ALA A 190 8.06 -3.00 5.15
CA ALA A 190 8.26 -3.04 6.59
C ALA A 190 8.83 -4.36 7.17
N ILE A 191 9.01 -5.38 6.32
CA ILE A 191 9.36 -6.75 6.73
C ILE A 191 10.60 -7.21 5.97
N MET A 192 10.61 -7.03 4.65
CA MET A 192 11.67 -7.56 3.82
C MET A 192 12.85 -6.61 3.65
N VAL A 193 12.71 -5.31 3.95
CA VAL A 193 13.78 -4.33 3.68
C VAL A 193 15.10 -4.70 4.36
N SER A 194 16.19 -4.73 3.59
CA SER A 194 17.52 -5.06 4.12
C SER A 194 18.11 -3.90 4.94
N ASP A 195 18.77 -4.21 6.07
CA ASP A 195 19.48 -3.21 6.86
C ASP A 195 20.56 -2.50 6.03
N HIS A 196 21.24 -3.26 5.17
CA HIS A 196 22.28 -2.74 4.30
C HIS A 196 21.73 -1.83 3.19
N ALA A 197 20.52 -2.11 2.69
CA ALA A 197 19.81 -1.23 1.76
C ALA A 197 19.45 0.11 2.44
N CYS A 198 19.01 0.08 3.71
CA CYS A 198 18.74 1.30 4.47
C CYS A 198 20.01 2.13 4.71
N ASP A 199 21.14 1.49 5.05
CA ASP A 199 22.41 2.20 5.29
C ASP A 199 22.96 2.82 4.00
N SER A 200 22.78 2.11 2.88
CA SER A 200 23.20 2.57 1.55
C SER A 200 22.31 3.71 1.05
N LEU A 201 21.00 3.67 1.32
CA LEU A 201 20.09 4.80 1.07
C LEU A 201 20.57 6.05 1.82
N MET A 202 20.90 5.93 3.10
CA MET A 202 21.33 7.08 3.91
C MET A 202 22.66 7.65 3.42
N SER A 203 23.62 6.78 3.11
CA SER A 203 24.89 7.18 2.51
C SER A 203 24.69 7.91 1.18
N TRP A 204 23.73 7.46 0.37
CA TRP A 204 23.38 8.13 -0.89
C TRP A 204 22.69 9.47 -0.67
N LEU A 205 21.77 9.58 0.30
CA LEU A 205 21.07 10.81 0.64
C LEU A 205 22.00 11.87 1.23
N ASP A 206 23.00 11.48 2.00
CA ASP A 206 24.04 12.40 2.49
C ASP A 206 24.83 13.04 1.35
N GLN A 207 25.04 12.30 0.25
CA GLN A 207 25.72 12.79 -0.95
C GLN A 207 24.77 13.54 -1.91
N ASN A 208 23.48 13.22 -1.87
CA ASN A 208 22.46 13.71 -2.79
C ASN A 208 21.30 14.36 -2.02
N VAL A 209 21.64 15.32 -1.15
CA VAL A 209 20.67 15.93 -0.23
C VAL A 209 19.46 16.49 -1.00
N PRO A 210 18.24 15.97 -0.75
CA PRO A 210 17.08 16.33 -1.54
C PRO A 210 16.62 17.75 -1.21
N ARG A 211 16.42 18.57 -2.26
CA ARG A 211 16.07 20.00 -2.12
C ARG A 211 14.69 20.24 -1.51
N LEU A 212 13.75 19.32 -1.74
CA LEU A 212 12.33 19.46 -1.38
C LEU A 212 11.90 18.47 -0.27
N GLY A 213 12.87 17.85 0.43
CA GLY A 213 12.60 16.82 1.44
C GLY A 213 12.33 15.43 0.85
N VAL A 214 11.90 14.51 1.71
CA VAL A 214 11.69 13.09 1.39
C VAL A 214 10.33 12.64 1.90
N VAL A 215 9.61 11.82 1.13
CA VAL A 215 8.43 11.08 1.58
C VAL A 215 8.80 9.60 1.65
N MET A 216 8.86 9.06 2.86
CA MET A 216 9.04 7.63 3.09
C MET A 216 7.70 6.92 2.91
N ARG A 217 7.56 6.11 1.87
CA ARG A 217 6.43 5.21 1.64
C ARG A 217 6.79 3.80 2.07
N VAL A 218 6.08 3.29 3.07
CA VAL A 218 6.34 1.97 3.65
C VAL A 218 5.15 1.06 3.38
N PHE A 219 5.41 -0.08 2.74
CA PHE A 219 4.44 -1.13 2.58
C PHE A 219 4.38 -2.00 3.85
N ILE A 220 3.20 -2.05 4.47
CA ILE A 220 2.93 -2.84 5.69
C ILE A 220 1.94 -3.95 5.33
N THR A 221 0.68 -3.59 5.08
CA THR A 221 -0.30 -4.36 4.30
C THR A 221 -0.84 -3.55 3.12
N GLY A 222 -0.39 -2.30 3.02
CA GLY A 222 -0.66 -1.26 2.04
C GLY A 222 0.34 -0.12 2.30
N TRP A 223 0.31 0.92 1.47
CA TRP A 223 1.25 2.03 1.55
C TRP A 223 0.89 3.01 2.67
N ALA A 224 1.79 3.19 3.63
CA ALA A 224 1.79 4.29 4.60
C ALA A 224 2.85 5.32 4.19
N SER A 225 2.49 6.61 4.17
CA SER A 225 3.41 7.70 3.80
C SER A 225 3.82 8.51 5.02
N PHE A 226 5.13 8.77 5.18
CA PHE A 226 5.71 9.59 6.24
C PHE A 226 6.52 10.72 5.60
N CYS A 227 6.08 11.97 5.78
CA CYS A 227 6.78 13.14 5.27
C CYS A 227 7.97 13.48 6.17
N CYS A 228 9.16 13.52 5.58
CA CYS A 228 10.43 13.81 6.24
C CYS A 228 11.02 15.11 5.66
N ALA A 229 11.10 16.15 6.49
CA ALA A 229 11.67 17.45 6.13
C ALA A 229 13.20 17.46 6.13
N ASN A 230 13.85 16.50 6.79
CA ASN A 230 15.31 16.41 6.87
C ASN A 230 15.80 14.96 7.01
N LEU A 231 17.11 14.76 6.81
CA LEU A 231 17.76 13.45 6.86
C LEU A 231 17.66 12.76 8.23
N TRP A 232 17.61 13.54 9.32
CA TRP A 232 17.43 12.96 10.65
C TRP A 232 16.06 12.30 10.79
N GLN A 233 15.00 12.91 10.24
CA GLN A 233 13.66 12.30 10.20
C GLN A 233 13.64 11.05 9.32
N VAL A 234 14.32 11.07 8.18
CA VAL A 234 14.47 9.87 7.33
C VAL A 234 15.16 8.74 8.11
N TRP A 235 16.25 9.04 8.81
CA TRP A 235 16.96 8.08 9.65
C TRP A 235 16.07 7.51 10.77
N ALA A 236 15.28 8.37 11.42
CA ALA A 236 14.35 7.94 12.47
C ALA A 236 13.26 6.99 11.94
N GLU A 237 12.70 7.28 10.75
CA GLU A 237 11.73 6.42 10.08
C GLU A 237 12.37 5.09 9.65
N LEU A 238 13.55 5.10 9.03
CA LEU A 238 14.30 3.89 8.69
C LEU A 238 14.61 3.04 9.93
N THR A 239 15.00 3.67 11.04
CA THR A 239 15.23 2.97 12.31
C THR A 239 13.96 2.28 12.79
N ARG A 240 12.81 2.97 12.72
CA ARG A 240 11.51 2.38 13.08
C ARG A 240 11.16 1.19 12.18
N ILE A 241 11.43 1.30 10.88
CA ILE A 241 11.19 0.22 9.90
C ILE A 241 12.10 -0.98 10.19
N LYS A 242 13.39 -0.76 10.48
CA LYS A 242 14.31 -1.83 10.91
C LYS A 242 13.84 -2.52 12.18
N GLN A 243 13.31 -1.76 13.15
CA GLN A 243 12.70 -2.33 14.36
C GLN A 243 11.47 -3.20 14.02
N MET A 244 10.61 -2.76 13.10
CA MET A 244 9.47 -3.57 12.65
C MET A 244 9.91 -4.89 12.01
N ARG A 245 10.95 -4.84 11.16
CA ARG A 245 11.55 -6.05 10.58
C ARG A 245 12.12 -6.97 11.66
N ALA A 246 12.84 -6.44 12.65
CA ALA A 246 13.38 -7.25 13.75
C ALA A 246 12.27 -8.02 14.48
N PHE A 247 11.16 -7.36 14.82
CA PHE A 247 10.00 -8.03 15.44
C PHE A 247 9.33 -9.06 14.53
N SER A 248 9.53 -8.99 13.21
CA SER A 248 8.97 -9.95 12.26
C SER A 248 9.89 -11.17 12.04
N LEU A 249 11.20 -10.99 12.21
CA LEU A 249 12.23 -12.00 11.97
C LEU A 249 12.69 -12.75 13.24
N GLU A 250 12.31 -12.30 14.44
CA GLU A 250 12.60 -12.99 15.72
C GLU A 250 11.87 -14.36 15.79
N ALA A 251 12.40 -15.32 15.03
CA ALA A 251 12.19 -16.75 15.19
C ALA A 251 13.11 -17.25 16.32
N GLY A 252 12.52 -17.60 17.45
CA GLY A 252 13.11 -18.40 18.53
C GLY A 252 14.62 -18.31 18.71
N ARG A 253 15.11 -17.25 19.35
CA ARG A 253 16.31 -17.42 20.17
C ARG A 253 15.83 -17.75 21.57
N ASP A 254 15.95 -19.02 21.94
CA ASP A 254 16.07 -19.42 23.33
C ASP A 254 17.33 -18.73 23.90
N ASP A 255 17.19 -17.49 24.34
CA ASP A 255 18.13 -16.93 25.31
C ASP A 255 17.78 -17.56 26.65
N VAL A 256 18.45 -18.69 26.89
CA VAL A 256 18.93 -19.12 28.20
C VAL A 256 19.34 -17.87 28.98
N ASP A 257 18.71 -17.68 30.12
CA ASP A 257 19.09 -16.75 31.19
C ASP A 257 19.08 -15.23 30.92
N GLY A 258 18.24 -14.56 31.69
CA GLY A 258 18.71 -13.56 32.66
C GLY A 258 19.46 -12.32 32.12
N ALA A 259 18.79 -11.18 32.22
CA ALA A 259 19.39 -9.85 32.45
C ALA A 259 20.01 -9.06 31.27
N ALA A 260 20.09 -9.56 30.05
CA ALA A 260 20.49 -8.70 28.92
C ALA A 260 19.28 -7.85 28.43
N ASN A 261 19.28 -6.54 28.71
CA ASN A 261 18.30 -5.51 28.26
C ASN A 261 16.87 -5.63 28.82
N ALA A 262 16.69 -5.34 30.12
CA ALA A 262 15.37 -5.25 30.76
C ALA A 262 14.46 -4.10 30.25
N ASN A 263 14.97 -3.22 29.38
CA ASN A 263 14.32 -1.98 28.97
C ASN A 263 13.80 -1.96 27.52
N THR A 264 13.87 -3.06 26.77
CA THR A 264 13.36 -3.13 25.39
C THR A 264 12.17 -4.08 25.25
N VAL A 265 11.26 -3.75 24.34
CA VAL A 265 10.17 -4.66 23.93
C VAL A 265 10.77 -5.82 23.15
N ARG A 266 10.30 -7.04 23.43
CA ARG A 266 10.68 -8.26 22.71
C ARG A 266 9.43 -9.00 22.22
N SER A 267 9.57 -9.68 21.09
CA SER A 267 8.54 -10.55 20.54
C SER A 267 9.14 -11.87 20.08
N GLU A 268 8.42 -12.95 20.31
CA GLU A 268 8.86 -14.28 19.91
C GLU A 268 7.71 -14.98 19.20
N ARG A 269 7.93 -15.47 17.98
CA ARG A 269 6.93 -16.25 17.25
C ARG A 269 6.67 -17.58 17.97
N ARG A 270 5.40 -17.93 18.14
CA ARG A 270 4.94 -19.14 18.85
C ARG A 270 4.01 -19.97 17.97
N ASN A 271 3.69 -21.17 18.43
CA ASN A 271 2.74 -22.01 17.71
C ASN A 271 1.31 -21.46 17.82
N LEU A 272 0.49 -21.68 16.79
CA LEU A 272 -0.93 -21.34 16.81
C LEU A 272 -1.70 -22.00 17.96
N GLN A 273 -1.28 -23.19 18.42
CA GLN A 273 -1.88 -23.84 19.59
C GLN A 273 -1.67 -23.04 20.90
N GLU A 274 -0.72 -22.12 20.93
CA GLU A 274 -0.48 -21.22 22.07
C GLU A 274 -1.35 -19.95 22.01
N ALA A 275 -2.28 -19.83 21.06
CA ALA A 275 -3.13 -18.65 20.93
C ALA A 275 -3.89 -18.35 22.25
N PRO A 276 -4.05 -17.05 22.62
CA PRO A 276 -4.93 -16.66 23.71
C PRO A 276 -6.36 -17.19 23.53
N ALA A 277 -7.10 -17.39 24.63
CA ALA A 277 -8.43 -18.02 24.60
C ALA A 277 -9.41 -17.39 23.60
N GLY A 278 -9.55 -16.05 23.60
CA GLY A 278 -10.39 -15.36 22.62
C GLY A 278 -9.91 -15.53 21.17
N GLY A 279 -8.59 -15.65 20.97
CA GLY A 279 -8.00 -15.95 19.68
C GLY A 279 -8.24 -17.39 19.22
N ALA A 280 -8.16 -18.37 20.13
CA ALA A 280 -8.46 -19.77 19.81
C ALA A 280 -9.94 -19.96 19.42
N GLN A 281 -10.86 -19.27 20.11
CA GLN A 281 -12.28 -19.25 19.75
C GLN A 281 -12.50 -18.61 18.36
N PHE A 282 -11.86 -17.48 18.10
CA PHE A 282 -11.96 -16.80 16.82
C PHE A 282 -11.33 -17.58 15.66
N TYR A 283 -10.27 -18.37 15.91
CA TYR A 283 -9.61 -19.17 14.87
C TYR A 283 -10.58 -20.14 14.18
N THR A 284 -11.50 -20.75 14.92
CA THR A 284 -12.50 -21.66 14.33
C THR A 284 -13.41 -20.92 13.34
N ILE A 285 -13.83 -19.70 13.68
CA ILE A 285 -14.63 -18.85 12.79
C ILE A 285 -13.82 -18.45 11.57
N TRP A 286 -12.58 -17.98 11.78
CA TRP A 286 -11.69 -17.56 10.71
C TRP A 286 -11.38 -18.70 9.73
N GLU A 287 -11.15 -19.92 10.23
CA GLU A 287 -10.90 -21.11 9.41
C GLU A 287 -12.14 -21.47 8.58
N GLN A 288 -13.34 -21.43 9.16
CA GLN A 288 -14.60 -21.71 8.48
C GLN A 288 -14.91 -20.70 7.36
N THR A 289 -14.58 -19.42 7.57
CA THR A 289 -14.83 -18.36 6.59
C THR A 289 -13.67 -18.16 5.61
N GLY A 290 -12.57 -18.91 5.76
CA GLY A 290 -11.34 -18.67 5.02
C GLY A 290 -10.74 -17.28 5.24
N GLY A 291 -11.05 -16.65 6.38
CA GLY A 291 -10.66 -15.29 6.72
C GLY A 291 -11.39 -14.19 5.93
N ILE A 292 -12.42 -14.54 5.15
CA ILE A 292 -13.28 -13.56 4.47
C ILE A 292 -14.22 -12.94 5.49
N VAL A 293 -14.39 -11.62 5.43
CA VAL A 293 -15.40 -10.91 6.23
C VAL A 293 -16.58 -10.52 5.35
N ASP A 294 -17.66 -11.24 5.57
CA ASP A 294 -19.01 -10.94 5.10
C ASP A 294 -19.93 -10.59 6.29
N ASP A 295 -21.17 -10.19 5.99
CA ASP A 295 -22.15 -9.79 7.01
C ASP A 295 -22.43 -10.92 8.01
N ALA A 296 -22.40 -12.18 7.56
CA ALA A 296 -22.57 -13.36 8.41
C ALA A 296 -21.40 -13.54 9.39
N THR A 297 -20.18 -13.26 8.95
CA THR A 297 -18.97 -13.28 9.77
C THR A 297 -19.02 -12.18 10.83
N ILE A 298 -19.40 -10.95 10.46
CA ILE A 298 -19.55 -9.84 11.42
C ILE A 298 -20.61 -10.18 12.47
N GLN A 299 -21.75 -10.74 12.05
CA GLN A 299 -22.82 -11.15 12.95
C GLN A 299 -22.35 -12.26 13.90
N ASN A 300 -21.64 -13.28 13.40
CA ASN A 300 -21.09 -14.36 14.24
C ASN A 300 -20.07 -13.85 15.27
N ILE A 301 -19.24 -12.87 14.92
CA ILE A 301 -18.28 -12.26 15.85
C ILE A 301 -18.99 -11.42 16.93
N ALA A 302 -20.06 -10.73 16.55
CA ALA A 302 -20.90 -9.96 17.48
C ALA A 302 -21.68 -10.87 18.44
N ASP A 303 -22.32 -11.92 17.92
CA ASP A 303 -23.16 -12.85 18.70
C ASP A 303 -22.36 -13.68 19.71
N THR A 304 -21.08 -13.90 19.45
CA THR A 304 -20.17 -14.63 20.34
C THR A 304 -19.50 -13.73 21.38
N SER A 305 -19.85 -12.44 21.44
CA SER A 305 -19.20 -11.43 22.29
C SER A 305 -17.67 -11.42 22.12
N LEU A 306 -17.15 -11.91 20.99
CA LEU A 306 -15.70 -12.02 20.76
C LEU A 306 -15.05 -10.65 20.65
N PHE A 307 -15.80 -9.61 20.26
CA PHE A 307 -15.33 -8.22 20.32
C PHE A 307 -15.03 -7.76 21.75
N ASP A 308 -15.66 -8.34 22.78
CA ASP A 308 -15.32 -7.97 24.16
C ASP A 308 -13.89 -8.40 24.54
N LEU A 309 -13.44 -9.49 23.92
CA LEU A 309 -12.11 -10.10 24.08
C LEU A 309 -11.13 -9.69 22.96
N ALA A 310 -11.63 -9.15 21.85
CA ALA A 310 -10.83 -8.72 20.73
C ALA A 310 -9.97 -7.52 21.13
N GLY A 311 -8.74 -7.53 20.68
CA GLY A 311 -7.81 -6.44 20.89
C GLY A 311 -7.93 -5.35 19.84
N ILE A 312 -6.80 -4.70 19.59
CA ILE A 312 -6.68 -3.62 18.63
C ILE A 312 -6.99 -4.16 17.22
N TYR A 313 -7.97 -3.54 16.57
CA TYR A 313 -8.35 -3.76 15.17
C TYR A 313 -7.76 -2.65 14.30
N GLY A 314 -6.96 -3.00 13.29
CA GLY A 314 -6.40 -2.04 12.34
C GLY A 314 -7.05 -2.18 10.97
N MET A 315 -7.51 -1.07 10.37
CA MET A 315 -8.08 -1.09 9.02
C MET A 315 -7.11 -0.53 7.98
N GLN A 316 -7.00 -1.22 6.84
CA GLN A 316 -6.09 -0.85 5.76
C GLN A 316 -6.53 0.45 5.07
N ASP A 317 -7.84 0.62 4.85
CA ASP A 317 -8.45 1.80 4.21
C ASP A 317 -8.28 3.09 5.03
N GLN A 318 -8.10 2.97 6.35
CA GLN A 318 -7.84 4.09 7.25
C GLN A 318 -6.37 4.22 7.66
N GLN A 319 -5.42 3.81 6.81
CA GLN A 319 -3.99 3.97 7.08
C GLN A 319 -3.53 3.32 8.39
N PHE A 320 -3.99 2.10 8.67
CA PHE A 320 -3.66 1.37 9.92
C PHE A 320 -4.12 2.06 11.20
N ARG A 321 -5.22 2.84 11.11
CA ARG A 321 -5.87 3.37 12.29
C ARG A 321 -6.59 2.29 13.06
N VAL A 322 -6.59 2.45 14.38
CA VAL A 322 -7.30 1.57 15.28
C VAL A 322 -8.81 1.78 15.13
N GLY A 323 -9.54 0.82 14.57
CA GLY A 323 -11.00 0.91 14.45
C GLY A 323 -11.73 0.49 15.74
N PHE A 324 -11.14 -0.42 16.52
CA PHE A 324 -11.78 -0.98 17.71
C PHE A 324 -10.75 -1.45 18.76
N VAL A 325 -11.13 -1.40 20.03
CA VAL A 325 -10.36 -1.94 21.16
C VAL A 325 -11.34 -2.55 22.18
N GLY A 326 -11.24 -3.86 22.41
CA GLY A 326 -12.16 -4.55 23.32
C GLY A 326 -12.05 -4.11 24.78
N PRO A 327 -13.16 -4.16 25.55
CA PRO A 327 -13.23 -3.82 26.97
C PRO A 327 -12.28 -4.62 27.86
N HIS A 328 -11.91 -5.85 27.49
CA HIS A 328 -10.96 -6.67 28.27
C HIS A 328 -9.53 -6.62 27.74
N GLN A 329 -9.28 -5.91 26.63
CA GLN A 329 -7.95 -5.77 26.05
C GLN A 329 -7.01 -5.04 27.01
N ARG A 330 -5.81 -5.59 27.20
CA ARG A 330 -4.71 -4.90 27.89
C ARG A 330 -4.25 -3.71 27.04
N ILE A 331 -4.36 -2.51 27.60
CA ILE A 331 -3.90 -1.26 26.97
C ILE A 331 -2.72 -0.67 27.77
N PRO A 332 -1.84 0.12 27.14
CA PRO A 332 -0.73 0.77 27.83
C PRO A 332 -1.19 1.65 28.99
N VAL A 333 -0.36 1.75 30.02
CA VAL A 333 -0.63 2.64 31.18
C VAL A 333 -0.74 4.08 30.70
N GLY A 334 -1.74 4.82 31.22
CA GLY A 334 -1.98 6.22 30.85
C GLY A 334 -2.71 6.42 29.53
N VAL A 335 -3.11 5.34 28.84
CA VAL A 335 -3.88 5.39 27.60
C VAL A 335 -5.30 4.88 27.86
N THR A 336 -6.30 5.53 27.25
CA THR A 336 -7.70 5.06 27.30
C THR A 336 -8.11 4.44 25.97
N ARG A 337 -9.14 3.59 25.98
CA ARG A 337 -9.70 3.00 24.75
C ARG A 337 -10.20 4.06 23.78
N LYS A 338 -10.89 5.09 24.31
CA LYS A 338 -11.38 6.23 23.52
C LYS A 338 -10.25 6.99 22.81
N THR A 339 -9.08 7.10 23.45
CA THR A 339 -7.89 7.75 22.86
C THR A 339 -7.12 6.87 21.88
N LEU A 340 -7.39 5.56 21.85
CA LEU A 340 -6.77 4.64 20.89
C LEU A 340 -7.54 4.58 19.58
N ILE A 341 -8.88 4.57 19.63
CA ILE A 341 -9.72 4.51 18.44
C ILE A 341 -9.44 5.72 17.53
N GLY A 342 -9.26 5.46 16.23
CA GLY A 342 -8.91 6.44 15.20
C GLY A 342 -7.42 6.83 15.18
N ARG A 343 -6.60 6.39 16.14
CA ARG A 343 -5.16 6.70 16.17
C ARG A 343 -4.38 5.79 15.23
N ASN A 344 -3.33 6.31 14.61
CA ASN A 344 -2.40 5.49 13.83
C ASN A 344 -1.67 4.52 14.79
N LEU A 345 -1.68 3.23 14.46
CA LEU A 345 -1.08 2.19 15.29
C LEU A 345 0.40 2.43 15.58
N LEU A 346 1.15 3.01 14.64
CA LEU A 346 2.57 3.33 14.79
C LEU A 346 2.84 4.41 15.84
N GLU A 347 1.85 5.24 16.15
CA GLU A 347 1.95 6.30 17.16
C GLU A 347 1.62 5.81 18.56
N VAL A 348 1.10 4.59 18.69
CA VAL A 348 0.70 4.02 19.99
C VAL A 348 1.96 3.66 20.77
N ASN A 349 2.25 4.45 21.81
CA ASN A 349 3.37 4.24 22.72
C ASN A 349 4.72 4.11 21.95
N ALA A 350 4.94 5.05 21.02
CA ALA A 350 6.09 5.06 20.11
C ALA A 350 7.45 5.03 20.82
N SER A 351 7.57 5.67 21.99
CA SER A 351 8.81 5.68 22.79
C SER A 351 9.22 4.30 23.30
N GLN A 352 8.27 3.37 23.43
CA GLN A 352 8.53 1.99 23.86
C GLN A 352 8.54 1.01 22.69
N GLY A 353 8.30 1.45 21.44
CA GLY A 353 8.28 0.58 20.26
C GLY A 353 7.08 -0.37 20.17
N LEU A 354 6.09 -0.24 21.07
CA LEU A 354 4.91 -1.11 21.10
C LEU A 354 4.09 -1.00 19.81
N GLY A 355 3.82 0.21 19.34
CA GLY A 355 3.09 0.44 18.08
C GLY A 355 3.80 -0.20 16.89
N ALA A 356 5.12 -0.04 16.81
CA ALA A 356 5.95 -0.66 15.77
C ALA A 356 5.87 -2.19 15.81
N MET A 357 5.98 -2.79 16.99
CA MET A 357 5.86 -4.25 17.17
C MET A 357 4.46 -4.77 16.79
N ILE A 358 3.38 -4.12 17.24
CA ILE A 358 2.02 -4.57 16.88
C ILE A 358 1.81 -4.45 15.36
N THR A 359 2.29 -3.36 14.77
CA THR A 359 2.20 -3.13 13.32
C THR A 359 3.02 -4.16 12.55
N ALA A 360 4.19 -4.56 13.06
CA ALA A 360 5.02 -5.62 12.49
C ALA A 360 4.29 -6.98 12.48
N HIS A 361 3.69 -7.39 13.60
CA HIS A 361 2.92 -8.65 13.65
C HIS A 361 1.73 -8.64 12.70
N PHE A 362 1.10 -7.47 12.52
CA PHE A 362 0.00 -7.29 11.57
C PHE A 362 0.48 -7.38 10.13
N ALA A 363 1.58 -6.71 9.82
CA ALA A 363 2.24 -6.79 8.52
C ALA A 363 2.60 -8.24 8.19
N LEU A 364 3.18 -8.96 9.15
CA LEU A 364 3.62 -10.34 8.95
C LEU A 364 2.44 -11.30 8.75
N ALA A 365 1.39 -11.19 9.57
CA ALA A 365 0.19 -12.01 9.41
C ALA A 365 -0.49 -11.75 8.05
N ALA A 366 -0.45 -10.51 7.59
CA ALA A 366 -0.94 -10.12 6.28
C ALA A 366 -0.05 -10.62 5.13
N HIS A 367 1.27 -10.54 5.28
CA HIS A 367 2.24 -11.02 4.30
C HIS A 367 2.13 -12.54 4.11
N GLU A 368 2.10 -13.29 5.21
CA GLU A 368 1.96 -14.75 5.20
C GLU A 368 0.52 -15.23 4.99
N ARG A 369 -0.45 -14.30 5.03
CA ARG A 369 -1.89 -14.57 4.87
C ARG A 369 -2.42 -15.65 5.83
N THR A 370 -1.83 -15.74 7.01
CA THR A 370 -2.15 -16.74 8.04
C THR A 370 -2.19 -16.10 9.43
N PRO A 371 -2.93 -16.66 10.40
CA PRO A 371 -2.88 -16.18 11.76
C PRO A 371 -1.50 -16.41 12.39
N LEU A 372 -1.02 -15.44 13.16
CA LEU A 372 0.30 -15.50 13.80
C LEU A 372 0.24 -15.25 15.29
N VAL A 373 0.82 -16.16 16.07
CA VAL A 373 0.95 -16.05 17.52
C VAL A 373 2.35 -15.56 17.89
N HIS A 374 2.39 -14.61 18.80
CA HIS A 374 3.61 -14.07 19.37
C HIS A 374 3.52 -14.01 20.89
N ARG A 375 4.62 -14.34 21.58
CA ARG A 375 4.82 -14.04 22.99
C ARG A 375 5.54 -12.70 23.10
N ILE A 376 4.92 -11.75 23.79
CA ILE A 376 5.39 -10.38 23.93
C ILE A 376 5.91 -10.17 25.34
N ARG A 377 7.06 -9.51 25.45
CA ARG A 377 7.61 -9.02 26.71
C ARG A 377 7.78 -7.52 26.63
N LEU A 378 7.08 -6.79 27.50
CA LEU A 378 7.25 -5.34 27.65
C LEU A 378 8.15 -5.05 28.85
N PRO A 379 8.93 -3.95 28.83
CA PRO A 379 9.70 -3.51 29.98
C PRO A 379 8.81 -3.35 31.22
N GLY A 380 9.29 -3.85 32.37
CA GLY A 380 8.56 -3.74 33.65
C GLY A 380 7.21 -4.46 33.69
N SER A 381 6.96 -5.42 32.80
CA SER A 381 5.68 -6.12 32.70
C SER A 381 5.84 -7.63 32.48
N TRP A 382 4.88 -8.40 33.00
CA TRP A 382 4.76 -9.82 32.70
C TRP A 382 4.54 -10.05 31.20
N SER A 383 5.18 -11.09 30.68
CA SER A 383 4.99 -11.52 29.30
C SER A 383 3.54 -11.92 29.05
N TYR A 384 3.03 -11.66 27.86
CA TYR A 384 1.69 -12.06 27.44
C TYR A 384 1.72 -12.51 25.99
N ARG A 385 0.75 -13.34 25.58
CA ARG A 385 0.62 -13.82 24.21
C ARG A 385 -0.34 -12.94 23.44
N ARG A 386 -0.12 -12.87 22.13
CA ARG A 386 -0.95 -12.20 21.15
C ARG A 386 -1.11 -13.08 19.93
N VAL A 387 -2.28 -13.10 19.33
CA VAL A 387 -2.50 -13.64 17.98
C VAL A 387 -3.03 -12.54 17.07
N SER A 388 -2.63 -12.53 15.80
CA SER A 388 -3.11 -11.58 14.78
C SER A 388 -3.71 -12.35 13.60
N PHE A 389 -4.92 -11.98 13.20
CA PHE A 389 -5.69 -12.60 12.11
C PHE A 389 -5.85 -11.61 10.96
N PRO A 390 -5.33 -11.93 9.76
CA PRO A 390 -5.60 -11.12 8.57
C PRO A 390 -7.04 -11.33 8.11
N ILE A 391 -7.71 -10.25 7.73
CA ILE A 391 -9.09 -10.26 7.25
C ILE A 391 -9.11 -9.87 5.78
N PHE A 392 -9.74 -10.70 4.96
CA PHE A 392 -9.80 -10.53 3.53
C PHE A 392 -11.15 -9.95 3.06
N ASP A 393 -11.11 -9.26 1.92
CA ASP A 393 -12.31 -8.89 1.19
C ASP A 393 -13.02 -10.13 0.63
N HIS A 394 -14.23 -9.93 0.09
CA HIS A 394 -15.04 -11.02 -0.47
C HIS A 394 -14.36 -11.78 -1.62
N SER A 395 -13.42 -11.13 -2.32
CA SER A 395 -12.64 -11.78 -3.38
C SER A 395 -11.44 -12.58 -2.86
N GLY A 396 -11.13 -12.47 -1.56
CA GLY A 396 -9.94 -13.04 -0.93
C GLY A 396 -8.65 -12.35 -1.37
N ARG A 397 -8.67 -11.33 -2.23
CA ARG A 397 -7.47 -10.75 -2.84
C ARG A 397 -6.84 -9.69 -1.97
N LYS A 398 -7.65 -8.90 -1.25
CA LYS A 398 -7.22 -7.73 -0.50
C LYS A 398 -7.39 -7.96 1.00
N ILE A 399 -6.43 -7.48 1.79
CA ILE A 399 -6.52 -7.50 3.25
C ILE A 399 -7.17 -6.20 3.70
N ILE A 400 -8.41 -6.26 4.15
CA ILE A 400 -9.17 -5.06 4.55
C ILE A 400 -8.87 -4.66 6.00
N ALA A 401 -8.49 -5.63 6.84
CA ALA A 401 -8.15 -5.37 8.21
C ALA A 401 -7.30 -6.48 8.84
N VAL A 402 -6.84 -6.24 10.07
CA VAL A 402 -6.21 -7.25 10.93
C VAL A 402 -6.81 -7.16 12.33
N ILE A 403 -7.28 -8.28 12.85
CA ILE A 403 -7.84 -8.40 14.21
C ILE A 403 -6.79 -9.06 15.10
N GLY A 404 -6.42 -8.43 16.21
CA GLY A 404 -5.48 -9.02 17.16
C GLY A 404 -6.14 -9.36 18.49
N PHE A 405 -5.87 -10.53 19.06
CA PHE A 405 -6.29 -10.90 20.42
C PHE A 405 -5.07 -11.00 21.32
N THR A 406 -5.20 -10.69 22.61
CA THR A 406 -4.12 -10.90 23.59
C THR A 406 -4.62 -11.70 24.78
N ASP A 407 -3.72 -12.25 25.60
CA ASP A 407 -4.11 -12.79 26.90
C ASP A 407 -4.94 -11.75 27.65
N ALA A 408 -6.15 -12.13 28.06
CA ALA A 408 -6.92 -11.36 29.01
C ALA A 408 -6.08 -11.18 30.27
N ARG A 409 -6.32 -10.11 31.04
CA ARG A 409 -5.79 -10.06 32.42
C ARG A 409 -6.11 -11.40 33.07
N ALA A 410 -5.12 -12.07 33.65
CA ALA A 410 -5.43 -12.88 34.81
C ALA A 410 -6.19 -11.94 35.74
N THR A 411 -7.48 -12.19 35.92
CA THR A 411 -8.25 -11.66 37.04
C THR A 411 -7.61 -12.26 38.28
N GLY A 412 -6.47 -11.70 38.67
CA GLY A 412 -5.86 -11.95 39.96
C GLY A 412 -6.75 -11.28 40.99
N ASN A 413 -7.52 -12.11 41.68
CA ASN A 413 -8.02 -11.82 43.02
C ASN A 413 -6.89 -11.21 43.88
N GLY A 414 -7.22 -10.14 44.61
CA GLY A 414 -6.55 -9.75 45.86
C GLY A 414 -5.16 -9.11 45.76
N ALA A 415 -5.14 -7.78 45.85
CA ALA A 415 -4.30 -7.06 46.80
C ALA A 415 -5.11 -5.86 47.33
#